data_AF-A0AA45W1K2-F1
#
_entry.id   AF-A0AA45W1K2-F1
#
_cell.length_a   1.000
_cell.length_b   1.000
_cell.length_c   1.000
_cell.angle_alpha   90.00
_cell.angle_beta   90.00
_cell.angle_gamma   90.00
#
_symmetry.space_group_name_H-M   'P 1'
#
loop_
_entity.id
_entity.type
_entity.pdbx_description
1 polymer ?
#
loop_
_entity_poly.entity_id
_entity_poly.type
_entity_poly.pdbx_seq_one_letter_code
_entity_poly.pdbx_strand_id
1 'polypeptide(L)'
;MTTIRDNLIHVILIDGTFASLDDGKRSSIGHVHALLRGKYGSFDRTRLRIHYASGQQWNSWRTVPELMMGQGLSMRIIRAYAWLARGYRPGDEIFLLGYSRGAFAIRSLAGMIGRLGLLRPEHATDRNVRLAWRYYSEGTTDKKLETFRRRRSQTNVPIRMVGCFDTVMALGIRLPLLWMLTEPRFRFHDTHLGHDVDYGFQALALNENRAAFAPILWDNSSTAGHVEQMWFQGAHADIGGQLSGLEFARPLANIPLVWMLDRAESLGLPLPDGWRDGFTCDVSAPSIGTWRNWGKAFLARSRRIAGQFETEKLHATVPRPYPGPAELTGFLADQAEAETKRNASAPQQAITPADHAEIGRVETP
;
A
#
# COMPACT_ATOMS: atom_id res chain seq x y z
N MET A 1 15.79 -37.52 13.43
CA MET A 1 16.47 -36.51 12.58
C MET A 1 15.52 -35.35 12.36
N THR A 2 15.69 -34.26 13.10
CA THR A 2 14.96 -33.01 12.86
C THR A 2 15.51 -32.43 11.56
N THR A 3 14.82 -32.62 10.45
CA THR A 3 15.18 -31.99 9.17
C THR A 3 15.17 -30.48 9.37
N ILE A 4 16.35 -29.87 9.36
CA ILE A 4 16.52 -28.42 9.39
C ILE A 4 15.91 -27.93 8.07
N ARG A 5 14.76 -27.26 8.17
CA ARG A 5 14.15 -26.57 7.03
C ARG A 5 14.84 -25.22 6.91
N ASP A 6 15.19 -24.81 5.71
CA ASP A 6 15.64 -23.45 5.45
C ASP A 6 14.60 -22.42 5.92
N ASN A 7 15.08 -21.25 6.32
CA ASN A 7 14.22 -20.13 6.69
C ASN A 7 13.36 -19.74 5.48
N LEU A 8 12.05 -19.61 5.69
CA LEU A 8 11.13 -19.17 4.65
C LEU A 8 10.91 -17.67 4.70
N ILE A 9 10.47 -17.13 3.57
CA ILE A 9 9.95 -15.79 3.42
C ILE A 9 8.43 -15.90 3.30
N HIS A 10 7.71 -15.38 4.29
CA HIS A 10 6.25 -15.30 4.31
C HIS A 10 5.80 -13.97 3.73
N VAL A 11 5.09 -14.02 2.61
CA VAL A 11 4.53 -12.83 1.97
C VAL A 11 3.01 -12.83 2.13
N ILE A 12 2.49 -11.82 2.82
CA ILE A 12 1.05 -11.63 3.02
C ILE A 12 0.60 -10.44 2.19
N LEU A 13 -0.30 -10.71 1.26
CA LEU A 13 -0.85 -9.77 0.30
C LEU A 13 -2.34 -9.58 0.59
N ILE A 14 -2.76 -8.38 0.99
CA ILE A 14 -4.17 -8.07 1.22
C ILE A 14 -4.61 -6.95 0.30
N ASP A 15 -5.54 -7.26 -0.58
CA ASP A 15 -5.96 -6.37 -1.65
C ASP A 15 -7.04 -5.37 -1.21
N GLY A 16 -7.20 -4.31 -2.02
CA GLY A 16 -8.25 -3.31 -1.88
C GLY A 16 -9.64 -3.85 -2.21
N THR A 17 -10.68 -3.09 -1.86
CA THR A 17 -12.09 -3.44 -2.17
C THR A 17 -12.31 -3.60 -3.66
N PHE A 18 -13.05 -4.62 -4.10
CA PHE A 18 -13.33 -4.89 -5.52
C PHE A 18 -12.10 -5.24 -6.37
N ALA A 19 -10.95 -5.53 -5.76
CA ALA A 19 -9.83 -6.05 -6.51
C ALA A 19 -10.16 -7.41 -7.14
N SER A 20 -9.71 -7.60 -8.38
CA SER A 20 -9.83 -8.85 -9.13
C SER A 20 -8.43 -9.34 -9.51
N LEU A 21 -8.29 -10.66 -9.66
CA LEU A 21 -7.10 -11.28 -10.25
C LEU A 21 -7.22 -11.49 -11.75
N ASP A 22 -8.32 -11.07 -12.38
CA ASP A 22 -8.51 -11.16 -13.83
C ASP A 22 -7.49 -10.29 -14.59
N ASP A 23 -7.12 -10.74 -15.79
CA ASP A 23 -6.27 -9.95 -16.68
C ASP A 23 -6.92 -8.59 -17.00
N GLY A 24 -6.11 -7.53 -16.96
CA GLY A 24 -6.57 -6.13 -17.13
C GLY A 24 -7.40 -5.56 -15.96
N LYS A 25 -7.50 -6.25 -14.82
CA LYS A 25 -8.24 -5.77 -13.64
C LYS A 25 -7.48 -5.88 -12.32
N ARG A 26 -6.20 -6.28 -12.38
CA ARG A 26 -5.35 -6.43 -11.20
C ARG A 26 -4.99 -5.09 -10.59
N SER A 27 -5.07 -5.02 -9.26
CA SER A 27 -4.40 -3.98 -8.49
C SER A 27 -2.90 -4.20 -8.47
N SER A 28 -2.13 -3.25 -7.94
CA SER A 28 -0.71 -3.42 -7.64
C SER A 28 -0.46 -4.66 -6.79
N ILE A 29 -1.29 -4.95 -5.78
CA ILE A 29 -1.18 -6.18 -4.96
C ILE A 29 -1.46 -7.44 -5.79
N GLY A 30 -2.43 -7.38 -6.70
CA GLY A 30 -2.68 -8.46 -7.66
C GLY A 30 -1.51 -8.70 -8.62
N HIS A 31 -0.84 -7.65 -9.07
CA HIS A 31 0.37 -7.74 -9.89
C HIS A 31 1.55 -8.33 -9.10
N VAL A 32 1.78 -7.90 -7.85
CA VAL A 32 2.78 -8.51 -6.95
C VAL A 32 2.47 -10.00 -6.76
N HIS A 33 1.21 -10.37 -6.53
CA HIS A 33 0.81 -11.76 -6.41
C HIS A 33 1.14 -12.55 -7.69
N ALA A 34 0.79 -12.03 -8.86
CA ALA A 34 1.09 -12.69 -10.14
C ALA A 34 2.61 -12.83 -10.37
N LEU A 35 3.38 -11.81 -10.02
CA LEU A 35 4.84 -11.79 -10.10
C LEU A 35 5.46 -12.86 -9.21
N LEU A 36 5.10 -12.88 -7.93
CA LEU A 36 5.53 -13.90 -6.98
C LEU A 36 4.93 -15.28 -7.27
N ARG A 37 3.97 -15.39 -8.21
CA ARG A 37 3.45 -16.64 -8.76
C ARG A 37 4.13 -17.08 -10.06
N GLY A 38 5.15 -16.36 -10.52
CA GLY A 38 5.99 -16.71 -11.67
C GLY A 38 5.42 -16.28 -13.02
N LYS A 39 4.43 -15.38 -13.04
CA LYS A 39 3.80 -14.94 -14.29
C LYS A 39 4.74 -14.17 -15.21
N TYR A 40 5.75 -13.48 -14.65
CA TYR A 40 6.67 -12.61 -15.40
C TYR A 40 8.11 -13.14 -15.42
N GLY A 41 8.30 -14.45 -15.27
CA GLY A 41 9.61 -15.08 -15.29
C GLY A 41 9.78 -16.17 -14.23
N SER A 42 10.75 -17.05 -14.45
CA SER A 42 11.17 -18.06 -13.49
C SER A 42 12.20 -17.49 -12.51
N PHE A 43 12.07 -17.83 -11.23
CA PHE A 43 13.07 -17.58 -10.20
C PHE A 43 12.91 -18.61 -9.08
N ASP A 44 13.89 -18.69 -8.18
CA ASP A 44 13.80 -19.59 -7.03
C ASP A 44 12.73 -19.10 -6.05
N ARG A 45 11.75 -19.96 -5.83
CA ARG A 45 10.57 -19.70 -4.98
C ARG A 45 10.38 -20.79 -3.94
N THR A 46 11.34 -21.71 -3.81
CA THR A 46 11.31 -22.82 -2.85
C THR A 46 11.13 -22.32 -1.42
N ARG A 47 11.68 -21.13 -1.13
CA ARG A 47 11.61 -20.48 0.18
C ARG A 47 10.40 -19.55 0.37
N LEU A 48 9.55 -19.37 -0.64
CA LEU A 48 8.41 -18.44 -0.59
C LEU A 48 7.12 -19.12 -0.15
N ARG A 49 6.49 -18.56 0.88
CA ARG A 49 5.13 -18.91 1.30
C ARG A 49 4.25 -17.67 1.11
N ILE A 50 3.22 -17.78 0.29
CA ILE A 50 2.41 -16.62 -0.11
C ILE A 50 0.98 -16.79 0.38
N HIS A 51 0.46 -15.78 1.06
CA HIS A 51 -0.95 -15.65 1.41
C HIS A 51 -1.54 -14.48 0.64
N TYR A 52 -2.55 -14.72 -0.18
CA TYR A 52 -3.30 -13.67 -0.86
C TYR A 52 -4.75 -13.65 -0.38
N ALA A 53 -5.22 -12.47 0.00
CA ALA A 53 -6.61 -12.20 0.35
C ALA A 53 -7.19 -11.14 -0.60
N SER A 54 -8.07 -11.56 -1.51
CA SER A 54 -8.75 -10.67 -2.45
C SER A 54 -9.66 -9.67 -1.73
N GLY A 55 -9.90 -8.49 -2.31
CA GLY A 55 -10.98 -7.56 -1.97
C GLY A 55 -12.36 -8.24 -1.81
N GLN A 56 -13.27 -7.68 -1.00
CA GLN A 56 -14.67 -8.14 -1.06
C GLN A 56 -15.21 -7.70 -2.42
N GLN A 57 -15.80 -8.63 -3.18
CA GLN A 57 -16.46 -8.34 -4.45
C GLN A 57 -17.94 -8.02 -4.18
N TRP A 58 -18.48 -6.99 -4.85
CA TRP A 58 -19.90 -6.62 -4.73
C TRP A 58 -20.73 -7.51 -5.63
N ASN A 59 -21.48 -8.45 -5.06
CA ASN A 59 -22.30 -9.36 -5.86
C ASN A 59 -23.79 -8.96 -5.88
N SER A 60 -24.26 -8.03 -5.02
CA SER A 60 -25.65 -7.56 -5.03
C SER A 60 -25.88 -6.37 -4.10
N TRP A 61 -26.98 -5.62 -4.29
CA TRP A 61 -27.46 -4.59 -3.36
C TRP A 61 -27.73 -5.09 -1.93
N ARG A 62 -27.80 -6.42 -1.72
CA ARG A 62 -27.99 -7.04 -0.40
C ARG A 62 -26.74 -7.09 0.48
N THR A 63 -25.53 -6.91 -0.07
CA THR A 63 -24.26 -6.99 0.70
C THR A 63 -23.78 -5.65 1.26
N VAL A 64 -24.57 -4.58 1.12
CA VAL A 64 -24.25 -3.24 1.66
C VAL A 64 -23.98 -3.28 3.18
N PRO A 65 -24.80 -3.96 4.01
CA PRO A 65 -24.54 -4.02 5.45
C PRO A 65 -23.22 -4.75 5.79
N GLU A 66 -22.90 -5.82 5.05
CA GLU A 66 -21.67 -6.61 5.26
C GLU A 66 -20.40 -5.84 4.87
N LEU A 67 -20.50 -4.97 3.85
CA LEU A 67 -19.43 -4.05 3.47
C LEU A 67 -19.24 -2.93 4.52
N MET A 68 -20.34 -2.54 5.19
CA MET A 68 -20.39 -1.45 6.18
C MET A 68 -19.98 -1.89 7.60
N MET A 69 -20.17 -3.16 7.97
CA MET A 69 -19.92 -3.67 9.33
C MET A 69 -18.47 -4.12 9.62
N GLY A 70 -17.53 -3.98 8.68
CA GLY A 70 -16.11 -4.34 8.90
C GLY A 70 -15.81 -5.84 9.14
N GLN A 71 -16.84 -6.70 9.24
CA GLN A 71 -16.71 -8.15 9.50
C GLN A 71 -15.88 -8.86 8.44
N GLY A 72 -15.96 -8.42 7.19
CA GLY A 72 -15.15 -8.96 6.09
C GLY A 72 -13.67 -8.64 6.21
N LEU A 73 -13.30 -7.50 6.81
CA LEU A 73 -11.91 -7.06 6.96
C LEU A 73 -11.24 -7.73 8.16
N SER A 74 -11.93 -7.76 9.30
CA SER A 74 -11.46 -8.46 10.51
C SER A 74 -11.19 -9.93 10.22
N MET A 75 -12.07 -10.60 9.48
CA MET A 75 -11.87 -12.00 9.11
C MET A 75 -10.62 -12.23 8.24
N ARG A 76 -10.23 -11.27 7.40
CA ARG A 76 -8.98 -11.37 6.61
C ARG A 76 -7.77 -11.27 7.50
N ILE A 77 -7.77 -10.33 8.44
CA ILE A 77 -6.68 -10.16 9.41
C ILE A 77 -6.54 -11.44 10.26
N ILE A 78 -7.67 -11.96 10.77
CA ILE A 78 -7.74 -13.23 11.52
C ILE A 78 -7.16 -14.39 10.70
N ARG A 79 -7.55 -14.53 9.43
CA ARG A 79 -7.09 -15.60 8.55
C ARG A 79 -5.61 -15.47 8.21
N ALA A 80 -5.12 -14.25 7.93
CA ALA A 80 -3.71 -13.99 7.66
C ALA A 80 -2.85 -14.30 8.90
N TYR A 81 -3.27 -13.84 10.09
CA TYR A 81 -2.61 -14.16 11.36
C TYR A 81 -2.55 -15.68 11.61
N ALA A 82 -3.68 -16.39 11.42
CA ALA A 82 -3.72 -17.84 11.58
C ALA A 82 -2.82 -18.56 10.58
N TRP A 83 -2.82 -18.14 9.31
CA TRP A 83 -2.00 -18.71 8.27
C TRP A 83 -0.50 -18.51 8.55
N LEU A 84 -0.11 -17.35 9.06
CA LEU A 84 1.25 -17.04 9.46
C LEU A 84 1.67 -17.88 10.66
N ALA A 85 0.87 -17.86 11.73
CA ALA A 85 1.12 -18.62 12.97
C ALA A 85 1.32 -20.13 12.74
N ARG A 86 0.60 -20.71 11.77
CA ARG A 86 0.71 -22.15 11.45
C ARG A 86 2.00 -22.54 10.74
N GLY A 87 2.70 -21.60 10.10
CA GLY A 87 3.85 -21.92 9.26
C GLY A 87 5.13 -21.16 9.58
N TYR A 88 5.08 -20.14 10.44
CA TYR A 88 6.22 -19.37 10.88
C TYR A 88 7.09 -20.18 11.84
N ARG A 89 8.41 -20.09 11.63
CA ARG A 89 9.45 -20.53 12.56
C ARG A 89 10.38 -19.35 12.85
N PRO A 90 10.99 -19.29 14.05
CA PRO A 90 11.99 -18.27 14.34
C PRO A 90 13.09 -18.25 13.26
N GLY A 91 13.40 -17.07 12.75
CA GLY A 91 14.35 -16.86 11.64
C GLY A 91 13.70 -16.76 10.26
N ASP A 92 12.41 -17.13 10.12
CA ASP A 92 11.65 -16.82 8.90
C ASP A 92 11.43 -15.30 8.77
N GLU A 93 11.36 -14.80 7.54
CA GLU A 93 11.14 -13.37 7.23
C GLU A 93 9.69 -13.10 6.88
N ILE A 94 9.19 -11.90 7.19
CA ILE A 94 7.79 -11.52 6.98
C ILE A 94 7.70 -10.23 6.16
N PHE A 95 7.03 -10.32 5.02
CA PHE A 95 6.67 -9.19 4.16
C PHE A 95 5.16 -9.04 4.13
N LEU A 96 4.67 -7.88 4.51
CA LEU A 96 3.24 -7.55 4.47
C LEU A 96 3.02 -6.45 3.42
N LEU A 97 2.22 -6.72 2.40
CA LEU A 97 1.83 -5.69 1.42
C LEU A 97 0.32 -5.57 1.33
N GLY A 98 -0.17 -4.34 1.28
CA GLY A 98 -1.60 -4.11 1.13
C GLY A 98 -1.96 -2.80 0.45
N TYR A 99 -3.17 -2.76 -0.13
CA TYR A 99 -3.71 -1.58 -0.80
C TYR A 99 -5.02 -1.12 -0.16
N SER A 100 -5.19 0.18 0.06
CA SER A 100 -6.44 0.77 0.53
C SER A 100 -6.86 0.19 1.90
N ARG A 101 -8.03 -0.43 2.00
CA ARG A 101 -8.43 -1.21 3.19
C ARG A 101 -7.53 -2.41 3.46
N GLY A 102 -6.91 -3.00 2.44
CA GLY A 102 -5.91 -4.04 2.60
C GLY A 102 -4.65 -3.52 3.28
N ALA A 103 -4.24 -2.28 3.01
CA ALA A 103 -3.14 -1.61 3.72
C ALA A 103 -3.48 -1.41 5.21
N PHE A 104 -4.71 -0.99 5.52
CA PHE A 104 -5.21 -0.94 6.89
C PHE A 104 -5.15 -2.32 7.57
N ALA A 105 -5.52 -3.38 6.86
CA ALA A 105 -5.50 -4.74 7.39
C ALA A 105 -4.09 -5.25 7.71
N ILE A 106 -3.11 -4.99 6.83
CA ILE A 106 -1.73 -5.42 7.11
C ILE A 106 -1.06 -4.58 8.20
N ARG A 107 -1.40 -3.29 8.34
CA ARG A 107 -1.01 -2.47 9.50
C ARG A 107 -1.61 -3.02 10.80
N SER A 108 -2.90 -3.35 10.78
CA SER A 108 -3.58 -3.99 11.91
C SER A 108 -2.97 -5.35 12.27
N LEU A 109 -2.58 -6.14 11.26
CA LEU A 109 -1.89 -7.40 11.45
C LEU A 109 -0.52 -7.20 12.11
N ALA A 110 0.26 -6.22 11.65
CA ALA A 110 1.55 -5.89 12.26
C ALA A 110 1.38 -5.45 13.73
N GLY A 111 0.42 -4.57 14.01
CA GLY A 111 0.09 -4.16 15.38
C GLY A 111 -0.39 -5.33 16.26
N MET A 112 -1.15 -6.27 15.68
CA MET A 112 -1.59 -7.48 16.37
C MET A 112 -0.40 -8.37 16.74
N ILE A 113 0.57 -8.55 15.83
CA ILE A 113 1.80 -9.31 16.07
C ILE A 113 2.64 -8.65 17.16
N GLY A 114 2.91 -7.34 17.08
CA GLY A 114 3.72 -6.67 18.11
C GLY A 114 3.07 -6.68 19.50
N ARG A 115 1.73 -6.53 19.56
CA ARG A 115 1.01 -6.53 20.83
C ARG A 115 0.88 -7.91 21.47
N LEU A 116 0.58 -8.95 20.69
CA LEU A 116 0.24 -10.30 21.19
C LEU A 116 1.33 -11.34 20.98
N GLY A 117 2.38 -11.01 20.22
CA GLY A 117 3.21 -12.01 19.57
C GLY A 117 2.43 -12.78 18.50
N LEU A 118 3.11 -13.75 17.89
CA LEU A 118 2.50 -14.71 16.98
C LEU A 118 2.22 -16.02 17.72
N LEU A 119 1.03 -16.60 17.57
CA LEU A 119 0.75 -17.92 18.13
C LEU A 119 1.77 -18.95 17.64
N ARG A 120 2.25 -19.79 18.56
CA ARG A 120 3.05 -20.97 18.19
C ARG A 120 2.19 -21.94 17.35
N PRO A 121 2.75 -22.69 16.39
CA PRO A 121 1.97 -23.53 15.48
C PRO A 121 0.99 -24.48 16.18
N GLU A 122 1.41 -25.11 17.29
CA GLU A 122 0.59 -26.01 18.12
C GLU A 122 -0.59 -25.31 18.83
N HIS A 123 -0.54 -23.98 18.93
CA HIS A 123 -1.57 -23.15 19.53
C HIS A 123 -2.40 -22.37 18.52
N ALA A 124 -2.10 -22.45 17.22
CA ALA A 124 -2.80 -21.75 16.14
C ALA A 124 -4.18 -22.38 15.78
N THR A 125 -4.96 -22.72 16.81
CA THR A 125 -6.33 -23.20 16.72
C THR A 125 -7.30 -22.03 16.48
N ASP A 126 -8.41 -22.31 15.83
CA ASP A 126 -9.45 -21.30 15.55
C ASP A 126 -9.94 -20.56 16.82
N ARG A 127 -10.05 -21.28 17.95
CA ARG A 127 -10.41 -20.69 19.24
C ARG A 127 -9.37 -19.67 19.71
N ASN A 128 -8.09 -20.04 19.64
CA ASN A 128 -7.01 -19.18 20.11
C ASN A 128 -6.78 -17.98 19.18
N VAL A 129 -6.93 -18.15 17.87
CA VAL A 129 -6.85 -17.06 16.90
C VAL A 129 -7.97 -16.04 17.15
N ARG A 130 -9.22 -16.50 17.33
CA ARG A 130 -10.34 -15.60 17.68
C ARG A 130 -10.12 -14.90 19.01
N LEU A 131 -9.54 -15.58 19.99
CA LEU A 131 -9.16 -14.97 21.28
C LEU A 131 -8.08 -13.90 21.11
N ALA A 132 -7.06 -14.15 20.29
CA ALA A 132 -6.02 -13.19 19.97
C ALA A 132 -6.63 -11.93 19.34
N TRP A 133 -7.49 -12.11 18.33
CA TRP A 133 -8.19 -10.99 17.70
C TRP A 133 -9.00 -10.20 18.72
N ARG A 134 -9.77 -10.86 19.57
CA ARG A 134 -10.54 -10.19 20.63
C ARG A 134 -9.65 -9.36 21.56
N TYR A 135 -8.51 -9.90 21.99
CA TYR A 135 -7.58 -9.15 22.84
C TYR A 135 -6.94 -7.95 22.13
N TYR A 136 -6.75 -8.04 20.82
CA TYR A 136 -6.28 -6.92 20.01
C TYR A 136 -7.36 -5.85 19.80
N SER A 137 -8.56 -6.26 19.38
CA SER A 137 -9.63 -5.35 18.96
C SER A 137 -10.48 -4.79 20.11
N GLU A 138 -10.71 -5.56 21.16
CA GLU A 138 -11.54 -5.13 22.30
C GLU A 138 -10.67 -4.75 23.52
N GLY A 139 -9.37 -5.02 23.45
CA GLY A 139 -8.46 -4.88 24.57
C GLY A 139 -8.59 -6.03 25.58
N THR A 140 -7.65 -6.06 26.53
CA THR A 140 -7.67 -6.98 27.68
C THR A 140 -6.79 -6.41 28.79
N THR A 141 -6.81 -7.04 29.97
CA THR A 141 -5.92 -6.63 31.08
C THR A 141 -4.50 -7.12 30.84
N ASP A 142 -3.50 -6.37 31.31
CA ASP A 142 -2.08 -6.71 31.11
C ASP A 142 -1.74 -8.12 31.63
N LYS A 143 -2.32 -8.52 32.77
CA LYS A 143 -2.16 -9.87 33.32
C LYS A 143 -2.67 -10.96 32.38
N LYS A 144 -3.81 -10.74 31.70
CA LYS A 144 -4.37 -11.69 30.72
C LYS A 144 -3.53 -11.70 29.44
N LEU A 145 -3.09 -10.54 28.99
CA LEU A 145 -2.22 -10.40 27.82
C LEU A 145 -0.88 -11.11 28.02
N GLU A 146 -0.22 -10.88 29.15
CA GLU A 146 1.06 -11.49 29.49
C GLU A 146 0.93 -13.02 29.63
N THR A 147 -0.13 -13.48 30.30
CA THR A 147 -0.41 -14.92 30.38
C THR A 147 -0.67 -15.53 29.01
N PHE A 148 -1.35 -14.81 28.12
CA PHE A 148 -1.59 -15.25 26.74
C PHE A 148 -0.28 -15.35 25.96
N ARG A 149 0.55 -14.30 25.99
CA ARG A 149 1.86 -14.23 25.33
C ARG A 149 2.74 -15.40 25.76
N ARG A 150 2.98 -15.53 27.07
CA ARG A 150 3.82 -16.59 27.63
C ARG A 150 3.34 -18.00 27.30
N ARG A 151 2.03 -18.26 27.41
CA ARG A 151 1.49 -19.62 27.27
C ARG A 151 1.24 -20.03 25.83
N ARG A 152 1.08 -19.11 24.88
CA ARG A 152 0.60 -19.44 23.53
C ARG A 152 1.39 -18.82 22.39
N SER A 153 2.05 -17.69 22.62
CA SER A 153 2.73 -16.94 21.56
C SER A 153 4.24 -17.09 21.65
N GLN A 154 4.89 -16.75 20.54
CA GLN A 154 6.29 -16.34 20.48
C GLN A 154 6.32 -14.82 20.25
N THR A 155 7.18 -14.12 20.97
CA THR A 155 7.17 -12.64 21.02
C THR A 155 8.29 -11.98 20.24
N ASN A 156 9.30 -12.74 19.79
CA ASN A 156 10.35 -12.23 18.90
C ASN A 156 9.99 -12.62 17.45
N VAL A 157 9.20 -11.75 16.80
CA VAL A 157 8.66 -11.99 15.45
C VAL A 157 8.86 -10.72 14.63
N PRO A 158 10.11 -10.44 14.21
CA PRO A 158 10.39 -9.25 13.42
C PRO A 158 9.67 -9.32 12.08
N ILE A 159 9.10 -8.18 11.68
CA ILE A 159 8.45 -7.98 10.40
C ILE A 159 9.43 -7.20 9.53
N ARG A 160 10.00 -7.87 8.53
CA ARG A 160 10.98 -7.27 7.62
C ARG A 160 10.42 -6.05 6.92
N MET A 161 9.18 -6.13 6.42
CA MET A 161 8.58 -5.04 5.66
C MET A 161 7.07 -4.94 5.83
N VAL A 162 6.59 -3.71 5.99
CA VAL A 162 5.18 -3.31 5.85
C VAL A 162 5.07 -2.32 4.69
N GLY A 163 4.55 -2.78 3.55
CA GLY A 163 4.34 -2.01 2.33
C GLY A 163 2.87 -1.63 2.11
N CYS A 164 2.56 -0.34 2.11
CA CYS A 164 1.20 0.17 1.98
C CYS A 164 1.04 0.95 0.66
N PHE A 165 -0.03 0.67 -0.08
CA PHE A 165 -0.52 1.55 -1.14
C PHE A 165 -1.74 2.30 -0.62
N ASP A 166 -1.60 3.61 -0.48
CA ASP A 166 -2.64 4.59 -0.17
C ASP A 166 -3.63 4.16 0.91
N THR A 167 -3.14 3.98 2.13
CA THR A 167 -3.94 3.50 3.26
C THR A 167 -5.12 4.43 3.54
N VAL A 168 -6.33 3.87 3.53
CA VAL A 168 -7.56 4.59 3.88
C VAL A 168 -8.43 3.71 4.77
N MET A 169 -9.01 4.31 5.81
CA MET A 169 -10.14 3.70 6.52
C MET A 169 -11.38 4.06 5.70
N ALA A 170 -11.91 3.12 4.91
CA ALA A 170 -13.10 3.41 4.12
C ALA A 170 -14.31 3.55 5.07
N LEU A 171 -14.49 4.76 5.57
CA LEU A 171 -15.61 5.20 6.38
C LEU A 171 -16.62 5.84 5.44
N GLY A 172 -17.79 5.22 5.36
CA GLY A 172 -19.03 5.89 5.01
C GLY A 172 -19.08 6.46 3.60
N ILE A 173 -19.78 5.75 2.72
CA ILE A 173 -20.51 6.43 1.67
C ILE A 173 -21.42 7.47 2.36
N ARG A 174 -21.14 8.76 2.21
CA ARG A 174 -22.01 9.86 2.68
C ARG A 174 -23.19 10.00 1.71
N LEU A 175 -24.08 9.01 1.69
CA LEU A 175 -25.40 9.13 1.06
C LEU A 175 -26.33 9.90 2.01
N PRO A 176 -27.24 10.75 1.48
CA PRO A 176 -28.32 11.30 2.28
C PRO A 176 -29.04 10.18 3.04
N LEU A 177 -29.29 10.38 4.34
CA LEU A 177 -29.96 9.45 5.27
C LEU A 177 -29.18 8.18 5.75
N LEU A 178 -27.96 7.88 5.29
CA LEU A 178 -27.15 6.74 5.81
C LEU A 178 -25.98 7.12 6.74
N TRP A 179 -25.87 8.40 7.12
CA TRP A 179 -24.78 8.94 7.94
C TRP A 179 -24.66 8.32 9.34
N MET A 180 -25.71 7.67 9.86
CA MET A 180 -25.73 7.03 11.18
C MET A 180 -25.09 5.63 11.23
N LEU A 181 -24.77 5.02 10.09
CA LEU A 181 -24.26 3.64 10.03
C LEU A 181 -22.72 3.54 10.03
N THR A 182 -22.02 4.63 10.31
CA THR A 182 -20.56 4.66 10.38
C THR A 182 -20.07 4.28 11.76
N GLU A 183 -19.51 3.08 11.88
CA GLU A 183 -18.99 2.58 13.16
C GLU A 183 -17.66 3.23 13.55
N PRO A 184 -17.54 3.83 14.76
CA PRO A 184 -16.28 4.38 15.29
C PRO A 184 -15.24 3.32 15.69
N ARG A 185 -15.49 2.04 15.37
CA ARG A 185 -14.88 0.89 16.06
C ARG A 185 -13.48 0.51 15.57
N PHE A 186 -12.89 1.16 14.56
CA PHE A 186 -11.60 0.77 13.96
C PHE A 186 -10.47 1.80 14.12
N ARG A 187 -10.46 2.60 15.20
CA ARG A 187 -9.36 3.53 15.53
C ARG A 187 -8.18 2.84 16.25
N PHE A 188 -7.77 1.64 15.83
CA PHE A 188 -6.74 0.89 16.55
C PHE A 188 -5.35 1.20 16.01
N HIS A 189 -4.50 1.82 16.84
CA HIS A 189 -3.02 1.89 16.69
C HIS A 189 -2.49 2.09 15.26
N ASP A 190 -3.27 2.73 14.39
CA ASP A 190 -3.04 2.61 12.95
C ASP A 190 -1.91 3.54 12.54
N THR A 191 -1.84 4.75 13.13
CA THR A 191 -0.82 5.77 12.84
C THR A 191 0.58 5.44 13.39
N HIS A 192 0.72 4.41 14.22
CA HIS A 192 1.97 4.03 14.86
C HIS A 192 2.48 2.69 14.34
N LEU A 193 3.66 2.68 13.73
CA LEU A 193 4.36 1.44 13.36
C LEU A 193 5.31 1.03 14.48
N GLY A 194 5.11 -0.17 15.04
CA GLY A 194 5.83 -0.63 16.22
C GLY A 194 7.26 -1.11 15.95
N HIS A 195 8.08 -1.18 17.01
CA HIS A 195 9.49 -1.61 16.99
C HIS A 195 9.76 -3.00 16.40
N ASP A 196 8.75 -3.89 16.34
CA ASP A 196 8.87 -5.20 15.70
C ASP A 196 8.92 -5.09 14.16
N VAL A 197 8.74 -3.90 13.58
CA VAL A 197 8.81 -3.66 12.13
C VAL A 197 10.15 -3.03 11.77
N ASP A 198 10.91 -3.69 10.90
CA ASP A 198 12.20 -3.18 10.45
C ASP A 198 12.01 -2.01 9.48
N TYR A 199 11.13 -2.17 8.47
CA TYR A 199 10.91 -1.18 7.41
C TYR A 199 9.42 -0.97 7.08
N GLY A 200 8.96 0.27 7.16
CA GLY A 200 7.63 0.72 6.73
C GLY A 200 7.72 1.58 5.47
N PHE A 201 7.05 1.17 4.40
CA PHE A 201 6.96 1.93 3.15
C PHE A 201 5.51 2.22 2.80
N GLN A 202 5.17 3.47 2.50
CA GLN A 202 3.81 3.85 2.11
C GLN A 202 3.82 4.72 0.85
N ALA A 203 3.16 4.26 -0.22
CA ALA A 203 2.89 5.06 -1.41
C ALA A 203 1.57 5.84 -1.25
N LEU A 204 1.56 7.13 -1.56
CA LEU A 204 0.45 8.05 -1.29
C LEU A 204 0.02 8.83 -2.54
N ALA A 205 -1.30 9.03 -2.68
CA ALA A 205 -1.88 9.73 -3.81
C ALA A 205 -1.96 11.25 -3.58
N LEU A 206 -1.30 12.05 -4.42
CA LEU A 206 -1.37 13.51 -4.35
C LEU A 206 -2.64 14.09 -5.02
N ASN A 207 -3.21 13.43 -6.03
CA ASN A 207 -4.37 13.93 -6.76
C ASN A 207 -5.71 13.36 -6.26
N GLU A 208 -5.70 12.64 -5.13
CA GLU A 208 -6.92 12.18 -4.48
C GLU A 208 -7.55 13.30 -3.63
N ASN A 209 -8.84 13.53 -3.81
CA ASN A 209 -9.56 14.60 -3.13
C ASN A 209 -10.93 14.17 -2.57
N ARG A 210 -11.30 12.89 -2.65
CA ARG A 210 -12.51 12.37 -1.99
C ARG A 210 -12.27 12.31 -0.50
N ALA A 211 -13.10 12.99 0.29
CA ALA A 211 -12.92 13.07 1.74
C ALA A 211 -12.99 11.67 2.41
N ALA A 212 -13.74 10.73 1.84
CA ALA A 212 -13.80 9.34 2.31
C ALA A 212 -12.50 8.54 2.08
N PHE A 213 -11.58 9.09 1.27
CA PHE A 213 -10.27 8.54 0.97
C PHE A 213 -9.16 9.43 1.58
N ALA A 214 -9.43 10.06 2.72
CA ALA A 214 -8.40 10.71 3.51
C ALA A 214 -7.32 9.67 3.89
N PRO A 215 -6.03 9.95 3.62
CA PRO A 215 -4.98 8.97 3.85
C PRO A 215 -4.69 8.87 5.35
N ILE A 216 -4.33 7.66 5.80
CA ILE A 216 -3.82 7.45 7.15
C ILE A 216 -2.31 7.42 7.07
N LEU A 217 -1.69 8.50 7.54
CA LEU A 217 -0.24 8.63 7.61
C LEU A 217 0.31 7.90 8.84
N TRP A 218 1.58 7.52 8.78
CA TRP A 218 2.36 7.22 9.98
C TRP A 218 2.87 8.53 10.57
N ASP A 219 2.75 8.66 11.88
CA ASP A 219 3.24 9.83 12.60
C ASP A 219 4.69 9.60 13.09
N ASN A 220 5.31 10.68 13.60
CA ASN A 220 6.67 10.66 14.14
C ASN A 220 6.81 9.83 15.44
N SER A 221 5.71 9.28 15.99
CA SER A 221 5.79 8.39 17.15
C SER A 221 6.20 6.97 16.78
N SER A 222 6.18 6.62 15.49
CA SER A 222 6.53 5.28 15.01
C SER A 222 7.91 4.84 15.53
N THR A 223 7.98 3.62 16.05
CA THR A 223 9.19 3.03 16.65
C THR A 223 9.87 2.00 15.75
N ALA A 224 9.36 1.82 14.52
CA ALA A 224 9.95 0.99 13.49
C ALA A 224 11.37 1.46 13.13
N GLY A 225 12.20 0.54 12.62
CA GLY A 225 13.60 0.85 12.26
C GLY A 225 13.72 1.93 11.19
N HIS A 226 12.88 1.88 10.16
CA HIS A 226 12.82 2.89 9.10
C HIS A 226 11.38 3.08 8.61
N VAL A 227 11.00 4.33 8.36
CA VAL A 227 9.69 4.69 7.79
C VAL A 227 9.89 5.67 6.63
N GLU A 228 9.32 5.35 5.47
CA GLU A 228 9.31 6.22 4.29
C GLU A 228 7.90 6.29 3.70
N GLN A 229 7.35 7.51 3.64
CA GLN A 229 6.02 7.81 3.11
C GLN A 229 6.17 8.62 1.82
N MET A 230 6.05 7.96 0.67
CA MET A 230 6.33 8.53 -0.64
C MET A 230 5.04 8.99 -1.33
N TRP A 231 4.99 10.27 -1.68
CA TRP A 231 3.90 10.89 -2.41
C TRP A 231 4.13 10.84 -3.91
N PHE A 232 3.12 10.38 -4.64
CA PHE A 232 3.12 10.20 -6.09
C PHE A 232 2.00 10.99 -6.74
N GLN A 233 2.22 11.39 -7.99
CA GLN A 233 1.15 11.90 -8.86
C GLN A 233 0.13 10.80 -9.15
N GLY A 234 -1.15 11.16 -9.12
CA GLY A 234 -2.28 10.26 -9.32
C GLY A 234 -3.28 10.26 -8.17
N ALA A 235 -4.45 9.70 -8.42
CA ALA A 235 -5.51 9.45 -7.45
C ALA A 235 -5.36 8.06 -6.81
N HIS A 236 -6.24 7.71 -5.86
CA HIS A 236 -6.19 6.45 -5.10
C HIS A 236 -6.05 5.19 -5.97
N ALA A 237 -6.73 5.15 -7.11
CA ALA A 237 -6.68 4.02 -8.04
C ALA A 237 -5.38 3.97 -8.85
N ASP A 238 -4.78 5.13 -9.15
CA ASP A 238 -3.50 5.22 -9.82
C ASP A 238 -2.39 4.72 -8.89
N ILE A 239 -2.46 5.00 -7.58
CA ILE A 239 -1.45 4.49 -6.63
C ILE A 239 -1.58 3.00 -6.37
N GLY A 240 -2.82 2.52 -6.19
CA GLY A 240 -3.07 1.10 -5.93
C GLY A 240 -3.19 0.22 -7.17
N GLY A 241 -3.11 0.79 -8.36
CA GLY A 241 -3.26 0.08 -9.62
C GLY A 241 -4.63 -0.56 -9.86
N GLN A 242 -5.68 -0.22 -9.09
CA GLN A 242 -7.02 -0.77 -9.29
C GLN A 242 -7.82 0.04 -10.31
N LEU A 243 -7.44 -0.11 -11.58
CA LEU A 243 -7.88 0.76 -12.69
C LEU A 243 -9.26 0.43 -13.25
N SER A 244 -9.91 -0.65 -12.76
CA SER A 244 -11.25 -1.06 -13.20
C SER A 244 -11.37 -1.29 -14.72
N GLY A 245 -10.35 -1.88 -15.35
CA GLY A 245 -10.32 -2.14 -16.79
C GLY A 245 -9.78 -0.99 -17.65
N LEU A 246 -9.49 0.16 -17.05
CA LEU A 246 -8.96 1.34 -17.74
C LEU A 246 -7.42 1.31 -17.78
N GLU A 247 -6.87 0.34 -18.51
CA GLU A 247 -5.42 0.06 -18.53
C GLU A 247 -4.58 1.15 -19.23
N PHE A 248 -5.18 2.15 -19.87
CA PHE A 248 -4.43 3.33 -20.34
C PHE A 248 -3.70 4.07 -19.20
N ALA A 249 -4.19 3.94 -17.95
CA ALA A 249 -3.58 4.55 -16.77
C ALA A 249 -2.51 3.64 -16.11
N ARG A 250 -2.32 2.43 -16.63
CA ARG A 250 -1.37 1.45 -16.08
C ARG A 250 0.05 1.97 -16.01
N PRO A 251 0.58 2.69 -17.02
CA PRO A 251 1.95 3.19 -16.93
C PRO A 251 2.17 4.19 -15.80
N LEU A 252 1.17 5.02 -15.47
CA LEU A 252 1.22 5.90 -14.30
C LEU A 252 1.17 5.07 -13.00
N ALA A 253 0.29 4.07 -12.95
CA ALA A 253 0.12 3.22 -11.78
C ALA A 253 1.28 2.24 -11.51
N ASN A 254 2.09 1.96 -12.53
CA ASN A 254 3.29 1.15 -12.40
C ASN A 254 4.39 1.88 -11.64
N ILE A 255 4.44 3.22 -11.64
CA ILE A 255 5.46 4.00 -10.94
C ILE A 255 5.51 3.66 -9.43
N PRO A 256 4.40 3.77 -8.66
CA PRO A 256 4.40 3.40 -7.25
C PRO A 256 4.56 1.88 -7.04
N LEU A 257 4.09 1.04 -7.97
CA LEU A 257 4.29 -0.41 -7.90
C LEU A 257 5.77 -0.79 -8.01
N VAL A 258 6.46 -0.26 -9.01
CA VAL A 258 7.91 -0.47 -9.22
C VAL A 258 8.67 0.04 -8.01
N TRP A 259 8.37 1.24 -7.51
CA TRP A 259 8.98 1.77 -6.29
C TRP A 259 8.83 0.83 -5.09
N MET A 260 7.62 0.28 -4.86
CA MET A 260 7.38 -0.65 -3.75
C MET A 260 8.14 -1.97 -3.93
N LEU A 261 8.21 -2.49 -5.17
CA LEU A 261 8.94 -3.71 -5.50
C LEU A 261 10.45 -3.51 -5.35
N ASP A 262 11.00 -2.37 -5.75
CA ASP A 262 12.40 -2.00 -5.53
C ASP A 262 12.76 -2.03 -4.05
N ARG A 263 11.88 -1.48 -3.19
CA ARG A 263 12.06 -1.53 -1.73
C ARG A 263 12.04 -2.96 -1.21
N ALA A 264 11.07 -3.76 -1.63
CA ALA A 264 10.98 -5.16 -1.22
C ALA A 264 12.20 -5.99 -1.68
N GLU A 265 12.64 -5.82 -2.93
CA GLU A 265 13.81 -6.49 -3.51
C GLU A 265 15.09 -6.10 -2.75
N SER A 266 15.27 -4.81 -2.44
CA SER A 266 16.42 -4.33 -1.67
C SER A 266 16.51 -4.91 -0.25
N LEU A 267 15.38 -5.40 0.28
CA LEU A 267 15.28 -6.08 1.57
C LEU A 267 15.33 -7.61 1.47
N GLY A 268 15.62 -8.16 0.29
CA GLY A 268 15.80 -9.59 0.08
C GLY A 268 14.55 -10.36 -0.33
N LEU A 269 13.44 -9.69 -0.70
CA LEU A 269 12.33 -10.39 -1.35
C LEU A 269 12.78 -10.85 -2.75
N PRO A 270 12.83 -12.15 -3.06
CA PRO A 270 13.22 -12.61 -4.38
C PRO A 270 12.14 -12.24 -5.41
N LEU A 271 12.57 -11.62 -6.51
CA LEU A 271 11.75 -11.28 -7.68
C LEU A 271 12.37 -11.93 -8.94
N PRO A 272 11.59 -12.16 -10.02
CA PRO A 272 12.14 -12.64 -11.29
C PRO A 272 13.17 -11.69 -11.89
N ASP A 273 14.21 -12.22 -12.53
CA ASP A 273 15.15 -11.42 -13.30
C ASP A 273 14.42 -10.61 -14.38
N GLY A 274 14.78 -9.34 -14.53
CA GLY A 274 14.15 -8.45 -15.52
C GLY A 274 12.68 -8.10 -15.22
N TRP A 275 12.17 -8.33 -14.00
CA TRP A 275 10.76 -8.07 -13.66
C TRP A 275 10.28 -6.65 -14.01
N ARG A 276 11.19 -5.67 -14.02
CA ARG A 276 10.92 -4.26 -14.39
C ARG A 276 10.37 -4.11 -15.80
N ASP A 277 10.78 -4.97 -16.73
CA ASP A 277 10.34 -4.94 -18.13
C ASP A 277 8.84 -5.21 -18.28
N GLY A 278 8.24 -5.92 -17.30
CA GLY A 278 6.80 -6.18 -17.24
C GLY A 278 5.96 -4.98 -16.77
N PHE A 279 6.60 -3.88 -16.33
CA PHE A 279 5.95 -2.73 -15.73
C PHE A 279 6.43 -1.42 -16.36
N THR A 280 6.00 -1.14 -17.59
CA THR A 280 6.25 0.16 -18.24
C THR A 280 5.77 1.31 -17.36
N CYS A 281 6.64 2.28 -17.09
CA CYS A 281 6.34 3.47 -16.32
C CYS A 281 6.29 4.70 -17.21
N ASP A 282 5.25 5.52 -17.09
CA ASP A 282 5.12 6.77 -17.84
C ASP A 282 4.37 7.81 -16.99
N VAL A 283 5.05 8.92 -16.71
CA VAL A 283 4.53 10.05 -15.91
C VAL A 283 3.46 10.85 -16.64
N SER A 284 3.46 10.78 -17.98
CA SER A 284 2.50 11.46 -18.85
C SER A 284 1.23 10.66 -19.08
N ALA A 285 1.22 9.38 -18.67
CA ALA A 285 0.05 8.53 -18.84
C ALA A 285 -1.17 9.10 -18.08
N PRO A 286 -2.38 9.04 -18.66
CA PRO A 286 -3.54 9.69 -18.06
C PRO A 286 -3.94 9.05 -16.72
N SER A 287 -4.21 9.88 -15.72
CA SER A 287 -4.79 9.43 -14.45
C SER A 287 -6.25 8.99 -14.61
N ILE A 288 -6.65 7.98 -13.84
CA ILE A 288 -8.07 7.60 -13.66
C ILE A 288 -8.85 8.76 -13.03
N GLY A 289 -8.22 9.53 -12.15
CA GLY A 289 -8.82 10.64 -11.43
C GLY A 289 -9.87 10.18 -10.42
N THR A 290 -10.61 11.15 -9.89
CA THR A 290 -11.52 10.94 -8.74
C THR A 290 -13.01 11.02 -9.11
N TRP A 291 -13.32 11.16 -10.40
CA TRP A 291 -14.68 11.37 -10.92
C TRP A 291 -15.17 10.26 -11.87
N ARG A 292 -14.37 9.22 -12.12
CA ARG A 292 -14.81 8.06 -12.91
C ARG A 292 -15.55 7.05 -12.04
N ASN A 293 -16.50 6.32 -12.64
CA ASN A 293 -17.29 5.28 -11.98
C ASN A 293 -17.90 5.76 -10.65
N TRP A 294 -17.70 4.98 -9.57
CA TRP A 294 -18.13 5.29 -8.21
C TRP A 294 -17.49 6.56 -7.64
N GLY A 295 -16.44 7.11 -8.25
CA GLY A 295 -15.86 8.39 -7.84
C GLY A 295 -16.90 9.50 -7.75
N LYS A 296 -17.91 9.52 -8.63
CA LYS A 296 -18.99 10.53 -8.64
C LYS A 296 -19.89 10.47 -7.40
N ALA A 297 -20.01 9.30 -6.76
CA ALA A 297 -20.85 9.14 -5.57
C ALA A 297 -20.24 9.77 -4.30
N PHE A 298 -18.93 10.07 -4.31
CA PHE A 298 -18.25 10.74 -3.20
C PHE A 298 -18.29 12.25 -3.41
N LEU A 299 -19.38 12.89 -2.98
CA LEU A 299 -19.59 14.33 -3.17
C LEU A 299 -18.70 15.18 -2.26
N ALA A 300 -18.42 14.72 -1.04
CA ALA A 300 -17.53 15.42 -0.11
C ALA A 300 -16.09 15.36 -0.62
N ARG A 301 -15.49 16.53 -0.83
CA ARG A 301 -14.12 16.69 -1.30
C ARG A 301 -13.27 17.49 -0.33
N SER A 302 -12.04 17.06 -0.12
CA SER A 302 -11.02 17.80 0.63
C SER A 302 -9.67 17.61 -0.03
N ARG A 303 -8.83 18.63 0.03
CA ARG A 303 -7.42 18.49 -0.37
C ARG A 303 -6.71 17.56 0.61
N ARG A 304 -5.72 16.83 0.13
CA ARG A 304 -4.78 16.12 1.00
C ARG A 304 -3.68 17.08 1.43
N ILE A 305 -3.22 16.94 2.66
CA ILE A 305 -2.13 17.72 3.23
C ILE A 305 -0.92 16.80 3.29
N ALA A 306 0.12 17.13 2.52
CA ALA A 306 1.36 16.38 2.43
C ALA A 306 2.49 17.14 3.14
N GLY A 307 3.38 16.43 3.83
CA GLY A 307 4.53 16.99 4.54
C GLY A 307 4.26 17.36 6.00
N GLN A 308 3.29 16.68 6.63
CA GLN A 308 2.98 16.81 8.06
C GLN A 308 4.05 16.16 8.94
N PHE A 309 4.75 15.15 8.42
CA PHE A 309 5.73 14.32 9.12
C PHE A 309 7.06 14.25 8.37
N GLU A 310 8.15 14.05 9.10
CA GLU A 310 9.53 14.06 8.56
C GLU A 310 9.82 12.86 7.63
N THR A 311 9.02 11.80 7.77
CA THR A 311 9.13 10.57 6.99
C THR A 311 8.53 10.72 5.59
N GLU A 312 7.85 11.84 5.31
CA GLU A 312 7.19 12.10 4.04
C GLU A 312 8.18 12.64 2.98
N LYS A 313 8.06 12.14 1.75
CA LYS A 313 8.89 12.54 0.60
C LYS A 313 8.04 12.67 -0.66
N LEU A 314 8.43 13.55 -1.57
CA LEU A 314 7.88 13.60 -2.93
C LEU A 314 8.70 12.71 -3.86
N HIS A 315 8.03 11.86 -4.63
CA HIS A 315 8.71 11.04 -5.62
C HIS A 315 9.33 11.93 -6.72
N ALA A 316 10.46 11.52 -7.28
CA ALA A 316 11.18 12.30 -8.30
C ALA A 316 10.36 12.57 -9.57
N THR A 317 9.32 11.76 -9.82
CA THR A 317 8.40 11.94 -10.96
C THR A 317 7.32 12.99 -10.71
N VAL A 318 7.18 13.52 -9.49
CA VAL A 318 6.18 14.55 -9.20
C VAL A 318 6.68 15.88 -9.79
N PRO A 319 5.89 16.55 -10.67
CA PRO A 319 6.29 17.82 -11.24
C PRO A 319 6.42 18.89 -10.16
N ARG A 320 7.36 19.82 -10.38
CA ARG A 320 7.70 20.90 -9.45
C ARG A 320 7.79 22.21 -10.25
N PRO A 321 6.98 23.24 -9.93
CA PRO A 321 5.99 23.27 -8.84
C PRO A 321 4.85 22.26 -9.06
N TYR A 322 4.33 21.69 -7.97
CA TYR A 322 3.25 20.72 -8.03
C TYR A 322 1.92 21.41 -8.38
N PRO A 323 1.27 21.07 -9.51
CA PRO A 323 0.08 21.78 -10.00
C PRO A 323 -1.24 21.18 -9.50
N GLY A 324 -1.19 20.09 -8.74
CA GLY A 324 -2.38 19.31 -8.39
C GLY A 324 -3.10 19.79 -7.13
N PRO A 325 -4.14 19.07 -6.70
CA PRO A 325 -5.07 19.54 -5.66
C PRO A 325 -4.57 19.37 -4.23
N ALA A 326 -3.50 18.61 -3.98
CA ALA A 326 -2.92 18.48 -2.64
C ALA A 326 -2.17 19.75 -2.24
N GLU A 327 -2.14 20.00 -0.94
CA GLU A 327 -1.39 21.07 -0.32
C GLU A 327 -0.07 20.51 0.21
N LEU A 328 1.05 21.04 -0.28
CA LEU A 328 2.38 20.72 0.23
C LEU A 328 2.69 21.65 1.41
N THR A 329 3.00 21.08 2.56
CA THR A 329 3.17 21.77 3.84
C THR A 329 4.42 21.27 4.56
N GLY A 330 4.83 21.98 5.62
CA GLY A 330 5.88 21.52 6.54
C GLY A 330 7.13 21.01 5.82
N PHE A 331 7.45 19.72 6.02
CA PHE A 331 8.64 19.06 5.47
C PHE A 331 8.70 19.01 3.94
N LEU A 332 7.59 19.28 3.24
CA LEU A 332 7.51 19.30 1.79
C LEU A 332 7.27 20.71 1.21
N ALA A 333 7.09 21.74 2.05
CA ALA A 333 6.90 23.12 1.60
C ALA A 333 8.16 23.66 0.89
N ASP A 334 9.34 23.46 1.49
CA ASP A 334 10.62 23.94 0.93
C ASP A 334 11.02 23.23 -0.36
N GLN A 335 10.59 21.97 -0.55
CA GLN A 335 10.82 21.24 -1.80
C GLN A 335 10.02 21.82 -2.97
N ALA A 336 8.92 22.54 -2.70
CA ALA A 336 8.18 23.29 -3.71
C ALA A 336 8.84 24.66 -4.02
N GLU A 337 9.45 25.31 -3.03
CA GLU A 337 10.08 26.63 -3.18
C GLU A 337 11.50 26.60 -3.75
N ALA A 338 12.33 25.64 -3.33
CA ALA A 338 13.75 25.55 -3.72
C ALA A 338 13.96 25.24 -5.20
N GLU A 339 12.97 24.68 -5.89
CA GLU A 339 13.00 24.48 -7.34
C GLU A 339 12.40 25.64 -8.11
N THR A 340 11.40 26.32 -7.56
CA THR A 340 10.90 27.59 -8.12
C THR A 340 12.02 28.63 -8.20
N LYS A 341 12.85 28.73 -7.15
CA LYS A 341 14.03 29.62 -7.13
C LYS A 341 15.13 29.16 -8.10
N ARG A 342 15.37 27.85 -8.26
CA ARG A 342 16.35 27.31 -9.22
C ARG A 342 15.94 27.50 -10.68
N ASN A 343 14.66 27.31 -11.01
CA ASN A 343 14.13 27.56 -12.35
C ASN A 343 14.06 29.05 -12.69
N ALA A 344 13.84 29.92 -11.70
CA ALA A 344 13.92 31.38 -11.87
C ALA A 344 15.36 31.90 -12.04
N SER A 345 16.38 31.12 -11.67
CA SER A 345 17.80 31.48 -11.77
C SER A 345 18.56 30.71 -12.86
N ALA A 346 17.90 29.81 -13.58
CA ALA A 346 18.44 29.20 -14.79
C ALA A 346 18.44 30.23 -15.93
N PRO A 347 19.60 30.52 -16.57
CA PRO A 347 19.62 31.45 -17.69
C PRO A 347 18.75 30.89 -18.82
N GLN A 348 17.78 31.68 -19.28
CA GLN A 348 17.06 31.42 -20.52
C GLN A 348 18.11 31.30 -21.63
N GLN A 349 18.32 30.09 -22.14
CA GLN A 349 19.04 29.91 -23.38
C GLN A 349 18.19 30.57 -24.47
N ALA A 350 18.60 31.78 -24.85
CA ALA A 350 18.09 32.46 -26.01
C ALA A 350 18.35 31.55 -27.22
N ILE A 351 17.27 31.06 -27.83
CA ILE A 351 17.34 30.47 -29.16
C ILE A 351 17.68 31.62 -30.10
N THR A 352 18.95 31.72 -30.48
CA THR A 352 19.40 32.64 -31.54
C THR A 352 19.01 32.05 -32.91
N PRO A 353 18.30 32.80 -33.77
CA PRO A 353 18.02 32.38 -35.14
C PRO A 353 19.16 32.83 -36.07
N ALA A 354 19.81 31.86 -36.73
CA ALA A 354 20.69 31.93 -37.92
C ALA A 354 21.85 30.94 -37.72
N ASP A 355 22.34 30.18 -38.68
CA ASP A 355 22.00 29.89 -40.07
C ASP A 355 22.79 28.61 -40.41
N HIS A 356 22.27 27.77 -41.30
CA HIS A 356 22.99 27.34 -42.51
C HIS A 356 22.09 26.42 -43.33
N ALA A 357 21.70 26.97 -44.47
CA ALA A 357 21.07 26.30 -45.59
C ALA A 357 21.97 25.22 -46.21
N GLU A 358 21.35 24.17 -46.75
CA GLU A 358 21.53 23.72 -48.14
C GLU A 358 20.72 22.45 -48.40
N ILE A 359 19.52 22.57 -49.00
CA ILE A 359 18.91 21.47 -49.76
C ILE A 359 18.17 22.05 -50.98
N GLY A 360 18.72 21.76 -52.17
CA GLY A 360 17.95 21.35 -53.34
C GLY A 360 17.24 22.43 -54.17
N ARG A 361 17.96 23.02 -55.14
CA ARG A 361 17.32 23.46 -56.39
C ARG A 361 17.11 22.26 -57.30
N VAL A 362 15.84 22.01 -57.62
CA VAL A 362 15.40 21.13 -58.70
C VAL A 362 15.37 21.96 -59.98
N GLU A 363 16.14 21.56 -60.98
CA GLU A 363 15.94 21.97 -62.37
C GLU A 363 15.70 20.73 -63.23
N THR A 364 14.55 20.73 -63.91
CA THR A 364 14.23 19.98 -65.13
C THR A 364 13.21 20.84 -65.90
N PRO A 365 13.13 20.78 -67.23
CA PRO A 365 13.69 19.74 -68.13
C PRO A 365 14.93 20.16 -68.92
#